data_AF-A0A0F5YEP0-F1
#
_entry.id   AF-A0A0F5YEP0-F1
#
_cell.length_a   1.000
_cell.length_b   1.000
_cell.length_c   1.000
_cell.angle_alpha   90.00
_cell.angle_beta   90.00
_cell.angle_gamma   90.00
#
_symmetry.space_group_name_H-M   'P 1'
#
loop_
_entity.id
_entity.type
_entity.pdbx_description
1 polymer ?
#
loop_
_entity_poly.entity_id
_entity_poly.type
_entity_poly.pdbx_seq_one_letter_code
_entity_poly.pdbx_strand_id
1 'polypeptide(L)' 'MSAQLRELIRQAFYWLITGLSAADEIQVWTCSDRLGNTYWNAYDPIYDRFLSRASETELRLWLEQRYNR' A
#
# COMPACT_ATOMS: atom_id res chain seq x y z
N MET A 1 -5.47 -28.56 -1.94
CA MET A 1 -5.85 -27.23 -1.43
C MET A 1 -4.68 -26.27 -1.20
N SER A 2 -3.45 -26.73 -0.93
CA SER A 2 -2.29 -25.86 -0.68
C SER A 2 -1.68 -25.19 -1.93
N ALA A 3 -1.79 -25.83 -3.11
CA ALA A 3 -1.21 -25.31 -4.35
C ALA A 3 -1.91 -24.03 -4.86
N GLN A 4 -3.24 -23.97 -4.78
CA GLN A 4 -4.03 -22.80 -5.20
C GLN A 4 -3.74 -21.59 -4.30
N LEU A 5 -3.66 -21.79 -2.98
CA LEU A 5 -3.31 -20.72 -2.05
C LEU A 5 -1.92 -20.15 -2.33
N ARG A 6 -0.96 -21.02 -2.62
CA ARG A 6 0.42 -20.63 -2.93
C ARG A 6 0.52 -19.84 -4.23
N GLU A 7 -0.30 -20.18 -5.21
CA GLU A 7 -0.37 -19.47 -6.50
C GLU A 7 -1.01 -18.09 -6.35
N LEU A 8 -2.07 -17.98 -5.55
CA LEU A 8 -2.70 -16.70 -5.22
C LEU A 8 -1.77 -15.78 -4.43
N ILE A 9 -1.02 -16.32 -3.47
CA ILE A 9 0.01 -15.58 -2.73
C ILE A 9 1.09 -15.08 -3.69
N ARG A 10 1.56 -15.92 -4.62
CA ARG A 10 2.56 -15.52 -5.62
C ARG A 10 2.06 -14.45 -6.56
N GLN A 11 0.82 -14.55 -7.04
CA GLN A 11 0.24 -13.55 -7.91
C GLN A 11 0.04 -12.22 -7.17
N ALA A 12 -0.48 -12.26 -5.94
CA ALA A 12 -0.59 -11.07 -5.10
C ALA A 12 0.78 -10.44 -4.83
N PHE A 13 1.81 -11.25 -4.59
CA PHE A 13 3.18 -10.78 -4.37
C PHE A 13 3.81 -10.22 -5.63
N TYR A 14 3.55 -10.82 -6.80
CA TYR A 14 3.99 -10.27 -8.08
C TYR A 14 3.32 -8.93 -8.33
N TRP A 15 1.99 -8.83 -8.25
CA TRP A 15 1.28 -7.55 -8.38
C TRP A 15 1.74 -6.49 -7.39
N LEU A 16 2.01 -6.89 -6.14
CA LEU A 16 2.61 -6.02 -5.13
C LEU A 16 3.98 -5.51 -5.60
N ILE A 17 4.88 -6.40 -6.02
CA ILE A 17 6.23 -6.03 -6.46
C ILE A 17 6.22 -5.21 -7.75
N THR A 18 5.32 -5.50 -8.69
CA THR A 18 5.22 -4.70 -9.91
C THR A 18 4.69 -3.30 -9.63
N GLY A 19 3.73 -3.17 -8.69
CA GLY A 19 3.30 -1.88 -8.14
C GLY A 19 4.42 -1.18 -7.37
N LEU A 20 5.28 -1.94 -6.70
CA LEU A 20 6.49 -1.44 -6.02
C LEU A 20 7.60 -0.99 -6.98
N SER A 21 7.62 -1.53 -8.20
CA SER A 21 8.70 -1.33 -9.18
C SER A 21 8.56 -0.08 -10.04
N ALA A 22 7.48 0.69 -9.90
CA ALA A 22 7.50 2.13 -10.17
C ALA A 22 8.33 2.79 -9.07
N ALA A 23 9.64 2.57 -9.08
CA ALA A 23 10.53 2.71 -7.93
C ALA A 23 10.62 4.13 -7.31
N ASP A 24 10.04 5.14 -7.96
CA ASP A 24 9.98 6.52 -7.47
C ASP A 24 8.57 6.92 -6.98
N GLU A 25 7.54 6.13 -7.30
CA GLU A 25 6.16 6.47 -6.96
C GLU A 25 5.74 5.88 -5.62
N ILE A 26 5.02 6.71 -4.86
CA ILE A 26 4.37 6.30 -3.63
C ILE A 26 3.28 5.30 -3.97
N GLN A 27 3.31 4.16 -3.30
CA GLN A 27 2.25 3.17 -3.44
C GLN A 27 1.21 3.38 -2.37
N VAL A 28 -0.05 3.43 -2.80
CA VAL A 28 -1.20 3.61 -1.91
C VAL A 28 -2.16 2.47 -2.13
N TRP A 29 -2.63 1.86 -1.04
CA TRP A 29 -3.65 0.81 -1.09
C TRP A 29 -4.63 0.91 0.08
N THR A 30 -5.82 0.36 -0.11
CA THR A 30 -6.85 0.30 0.91
C THR A 30 -6.98 -1.10 1.49
N CYS A 31 -7.35 -1.18 2.77
CA CYS A 31 -7.72 -2.41 3.43
C CYS A 31 -9.04 -2.20 4.16
N SER A 32 -9.97 -3.14 4.04
CA SER A 32 -11.22 -3.13 4.80
C SER A 32 -11.15 -4.17 5.91
N ASP A 33 -11.60 -3.82 7.11
CA ASP A 33 -11.79 -4.81 8.17
C ASP A 33 -13.10 -5.61 8.00
N ARG A 34 -13.33 -6.57 8.90
CA ARG A 34 -14.56 -7.39 8.90
C ARG A 34 -15.83 -6.58 9.21
N LEU A 35 -15.69 -5.34 9.69
CA LEU A 35 -16.78 -4.44 10.03
C LEU A 35 -17.07 -3.46 8.87
N GLY A 36 -16.32 -3.54 7.77
CA GLY A 36 -16.47 -2.65 6.62
C GLY A 36 -15.72 -1.31 6.76
N ASN A 37 -14.92 -1.13 7.82
CA ASN A 37 -14.09 0.06 7.99
C ASN A 37 -12.95 0.00 6.99
N THR A 38 -12.86 1.01 6.12
CA THR A 38 -11.78 1.14 5.15
C THR A 38 -10.67 1.98 5.73
N TYR A 39 -9.45 1.48 5.62
CA TYR A 39 -8.24 2.13 6.04
C TYR A 39 -7.28 2.29 4.86
N TRP A 40 -6.54 3.39 4.88
CA TRP A 40 -5.54 3.70 3.88
C TRP A 40 -4.16 3.32 4.38
N ASN A 41 -3.34 2.82 3.47
CA ASN A 41 -1.94 2.52 3.70
C ASN A 41 -1.13 3.09 2.54
N ALA A 42 0.08 3.53 2.83
CA ALA A 42 1.00 4.01 1.83
C ALA A 42 2.44 3.60 2.14
N TYR A 43 3.23 3.47 1.08
CA TYR A 43 4.67 3.19 1.15
C TYR A 43 5.41 4.11 0.19
N ASP A 44 6.41 4.80 0.70
CA ASP A 44 7.33 5.65 -0.05
C ASP A 44 8.68 4.93 -0.15
N PRO A 45 9.03 4.40 -1.35
CA PRO A 45 10.27 3.67 -1.56
C PRO A 45 11.53 4.55 -1.52
N ILE A 46 11.40 5.88 -1.67
CA ILE A 46 12.56 6.79 -1.75
C ILE A 46 13.10 7.12 -0.37
N TYR A 47 12.21 7.34 0.60
CA TYR A 47 12.58 7.65 1.98
C TYR A 47 12.39 6.48 2.95
N ASP A 48 12.04 5.29 2.43
CA ASP A 48 11.73 4.09 3.22
C ASP A 48 10.70 4.37 4.32
N ARG A 49 9.59 5.04 3.95
CA ARG A 49 8.54 5.42 4.90
C ARG A 49 7.26 4.67 4.61
N PHE A 50 6.55 4.31 5.68
CA PHE A 50 5.24 3.69 5.57
C PHE A 50 4.21 4.46 6.40
N LEU A 51 2.98 4.44 5.91
CA LEU A 51 1.79 4.90 6.61
C LEU A 51 0.81 3.72 6.65
N SER A 52 0.31 3.38 7.83
CA SER A 52 -0.56 2.21 8.01
C SER A 52 -1.84 2.57 8.75
N ARG A 53 -2.95 1.98 8.32
CA ARG A 53 -4.27 2.12 8.95
C ARG A 53 -4.73 3.58 9.13
N ALA A 54 -4.38 4.44 8.19
CA ALA A 54 -4.68 5.85 8.21
C ALA A 54 -6.11 6.14 7.72
N SER A 55 -6.66 7.25 8.18
CA SER A 55 -7.79 7.90 7.50
C SER A 55 -7.35 8.48 6.15
N GLU A 56 -8.32 8.79 5.29
CA GLU A 56 -8.05 9.49 4.01
C GLU A 56 -7.36 10.84 4.25
N THR A 57 -7.76 11.56 5.29
CA THR A 57 -7.18 12.86 5.64
C THR A 57 -5.73 12.74 6.05
N GLU A 58 -5.38 11.74 6.86
CA GLU A 58 -4.00 11.46 7.24
C GLU A 58 -3.13 11.06 6.03
N LEU A 59 -3.67 10.26 5.12
CA LEU A 59 -2.99 9.91 3.87
C LEU A 59 -2.71 11.16 3.04
N ARG A 60 -3.69 12.06 2.88
CA ARG A 60 -3.54 13.29 2.10
C ARG A 60 -2.43 14.17 2.66
N LEU A 61 -2.43 14.42 3.97
CA LEU A 61 -1.42 15.23 4.63
C LEU A 61 -0.01 14.63 4.48
N TRP A 62 0.09 13.31 4.53
CA TRP A 62 1.36 12.61 4.36
C TRP A 62 1.89 12.72 2.93
N LEU A 63 1.01 12.61 1.92
CA LEU A 63 1.35 12.85 0.51
C LEU A 63 1.77 14.31 0.28
N GLU A 64 1.03 15.27 0.81
CA GLU A 64 1.36 16.71 0.71
C GLU A 64 2.74 17.00 1.31
N GLN A 65 3.07 16.45 2.48
CA GLN A 65 4.40 16.57 3.09
C GLN A 65 5.51 15.97 2.23
N ARG A 66 5.19 14.96 1.41
CA ARG A 66 6.16 14.28 0.56
C ARG A 66 6.44 15.02 -0.74
N TYR A 67 5.43 15.68 -1.32
CA TYR A 67 5.57 16.47 -2.55
C TYR A 67 5.95 17.94 -2.30
N ASN A 68 5.73 18.45 -1.08
CA ASN A 68 6.05 19.83 -0.71
C ASN A 68 7.41 19.96 0.03
N ARG A 69 8.30 18.97 -0.13
CA ARG A 69 9.69 19.00 0.33
C ARG A 69 10.61 19.33 -0.83
#